data_AF-A0A7C3U5T3-F1
#
_entry.id   AF-A0A7C3U5T3-F1
#
_cell.length_a   1.000
_cell.length_b   1.000
_cell.length_c   1.000
_cell.angle_alpha   90.00
_cell.angle_beta   90.00
_cell.angle_gamma   90.00
#
_symmetry.space_group_name_H-M   'P 1'
#
loop_
_entity.id
_entity.type
_entity.pdbx_description
1 polymer ?
#
loop_
_entity_poly.entity_id
_entity_poly.type
_entity_poly.pdbx_seq_one_letter_code
_entity_poly.pdbx_strand_id
1 'polypeptide(L)'
;GTTGSGKTELAKSMILSLALCNPPQALRLLLIDPKGRGYRLFNGLPHLICPVVTDGNEAAHRLDGLLDEMERRDEAGECEPRIIVFVDEMADLMMVSGKQMVQTVTRLAQRGREAGIHLVASTQKPTAAIVGGLAKSNFPARLVGSVASADDARIAAGVAGSGAERLTGRGDFLLVVKGQIQRLQAAYVAPAEVEVAVTQLARQFRRPAGGERAGAPRSDGNQPTLARPADAAIGGGLAQATPENSHEPAHPASEVDDQPPAVAATGGNARFSAAVKAPASDGATASFVTRQINAYLRLISRQGS
;
A
#
# COMPACT_ATOMS: atom_id res chain seq x y z
N GLY A 1 11.47 -4.40 -8.33
CA GLY A 1 11.85 -3.38 -9.33
C GLY A 1 12.68 -2.31 -8.67
N THR A 2 13.69 -1.75 -9.34
CA THR A 2 14.61 -0.73 -8.78
C THR A 2 13.95 0.65 -8.68
N THR A 3 14.65 1.65 -8.12
CA THR A 3 14.19 3.05 -8.08
C THR A 3 13.88 3.55 -9.50
N GLY A 4 12.81 4.34 -9.66
CA GLY A 4 12.39 4.85 -10.97
C GLY A 4 11.58 3.88 -11.84
N SER A 5 11.40 2.61 -11.42
CA SER A 5 10.52 1.66 -12.12
C SER A 5 9.03 2.02 -12.09
N GLY A 6 8.60 2.86 -11.14
CA GLY A 6 7.19 3.27 -10.99
C GLY A 6 6.38 2.45 -9.98
N LYS A 7 7.01 1.67 -9.09
CA LYS A 7 6.32 0.81 -8.09
C LYS A 7 5.30 1.57 -7.25
N THR A 8 5.73 2.67 -6.63
CA THR A 8 4.89 3.47 -5.73
C THR A 8 3.73 4.11 -6.50
N GLU A 9 3.94 4.54 -7.74
CA GLU A 9 2.89 5.10 -8.60
C GLU A 9 1.87 4.05 -9.06
N LEU A 10 2.33 2.82 -9.36
CA LEU A 10 1.45 1.69 -9.61
C LEU A 10 0.61 1.37 -8.37
N ALA A 11 1.23 1.31 -7.18
CA ALA A 11 0.51 1.05 -5.93
C ALA A 11 -0.52 2.15 -5.62
N LYS A 12 -0.19 3.43 -5.81
CA LYS A 12 -1.14 4.55 -5.69
C LYS A 12 -2.35 4.37 -6.62
N SER A 13 -2.10 4.02 -7.88
CA SER A 13 -3.16 3.79 -8.86
C SER A 13 -4.06 2.62 -8.45
N MET A 14 -3.48 1.54 -7.90
CA MET A 14 -4.24 0.41 -7.36
C MET A 14 -5.09 0.82 -6.14
N ILE A 15 -4.50 1.49 -5.16
CA ILE A 15 -5.18 1.97 -3.93
C ILE A 15 -6.37 2.86 -4.30
N LEU A 16 -6.14 3.85 -5.17
CA LEU A 16 -7.18 4.79 -5.57
C LEU A 16 -8.32 4.07 -6.30
N SER A 17 -8.01 3.19 -7.24
CA SER A 17 -9.03 2.45 -7.98
C SER A 17 -9.87 1.55 -7.08
N LEU A 18 -9.23 0.87 -6.12
CA LEU A 18 -9.90 0.07 -5.11
C LEU A 18 -10.88 0.93 -4.28
N ALA A 19 -10.43 2.09 -3.81
CA ALA A 19 -11.24 3.01 -3.02
C ALA A 19 -12.42 3.60 -3.82
N LEU A 20 -12.22 3.90 -5.11
CA LEU A 20 -13.26 4.42 -6.00
C LEU A 20 -14.30 3.38 -6.38
N CYS A 21 -13.92 2.10 -6.48
CA CYS A 21 -14.81 1.03 -6.95
C CYS A 21 -15.53 0.27 -5.83
N ASN A 22 -15.16 0.49 -4.56
CA ASN A 22 -15.70 -0.28 -3.44
C ASN A 22 -16.10 0.65 -2.30
N PRO A 23 -17.25 0.43 -1.63
CA PRO A 23 -17.60 1.18 -0.43
C PRO A 23 -16.77 0.71 0.80
N PRO A 24 -16.54 1.57 1.81
CA PRO A 24 -15.79 1.21 3.02
C PRO A 24 -16.37 0.02 3.80
N GLN A 25 -17.68 -0.26 3.64
CA GLN A 25 -18.35 -1.40 4.27
C GLN A 25 -17.97 -2.74 3.63
N ALA A 26 -17.48 -2.73 2.38
CA ALA A 26 -17.07 -3.91 1.64
C ALA A 26 -15.53 -4.06 1.57
N LEU A 27 -14.79 -2.95 1.65
CA LEU A 27 -13.33 -2.93 1.55
C LEU A 27 -12.70 -2.00 2.59
N ARG A 28 -11.73 -2.54 3.34
CA ARG A 28 -10.85 -1.79 4.25
C ARG A 28 -9.41 -1.88 3.77
N LEU A 29 -8.63 -0.84 4.06
CA LEU A 29 -7.25 -0.70 3.63
C LEU A 29 -6.32 -0.46 4.82
N LEU A 30 -5.20 -1.18 4.85
CA LEU A 30 -4.06 -0.89 5.72
C LEU A 30 -2.88 -0.48 4.84
N LEU A 31 -2.36 0.72 5.02
CA LEU A 31 -1.25 1.25 4.22
C LEU A 31 -0.02 1.41 5.11
N ILE A 32 1.05 0.67 4.79
CA ILE A 32 2.33 0.69 5.48
C ILE A 32 3.38 1.30 4.55
N ASP A 33 3.91 2.46 4.96
CA ASP A 33 4.89 3.26 4.23
C ASP A 33 5.99 3.74 5.18
N PRO A 34 6.98 2.88 5.50
CA PRO A 34 8.06 3.22 6.44
C PRO A 34 8.87 4.45 6.02
N LYS A 35 8.88 4.76 4.72
CA LYS A 35 9.60 5.90 4.14
C LYS A 35 8.77 7.18 4.13
N GLY A 36 7.46 7.11 4.36
CA GLY A 36 6.53 8.24 4.39
C GLY A 36 6.43 9.03 3.09
N ARG A 37 6.77 8.42 1.95
CA ARG A 37 6.86 9.11 0.64
C ARG A 37 5.82 8.64 -0.37
N GLY A 38 5.21 7.49 -0.14
CA GLY A 38 4.30 6.86 -1.08
C GLY A 38 2.84 7.14 -0.80
N TYR A 39 2.39 6.89 0.43
CA TYR A 39 0.95 6.70 0.70
C TYR A 39 0.30 7.83 1.51
N ARG A 40 1.07 8.80 2.01
CA ARG A 40 0.54 9.89 2.86
C ARG A 40 -0.64 10.67 2.25
N LEU A 41 -0.69 10.80 0.93
CA LEU A 41 -1.78 11.46 0.19
C LEU A 41 -3.14 10.80 0.41
N PHE A 42 -3.17 9.54 0.84
CA PHE A 42 -4.39 8.80 1.11
C PHE A 42 -4.92 8.99 2.53
N ASN A 43 -4.20 9.70 3.41
CA ASN A 43 -4.72 10.05 4.72
C ASN A 43 -6.05 10.83 4.56
N GLY A 44 -7.12 10.30 5.15
CA GLY A 44 -8.48 10.83 4.97
C GLY A 44 -9.39 9.94 4.13
N LEU A 45 -8.86 8.91 3.46
CA LEU A 45 -9.72 7.89 2.85
C LEU A 45 -10.57 7.20 3.93
N PRO A 46 -11.91 7.09 3.74
CA PRO A 46 -12.80 6.45 4.69
C PRO A 46 -12.56 4.93 4.78
N HIS A 47 -11.87 4.34 3.80
CA HIS A 47 -11.49 2.93 3.75
C HIS A 47 -10.34 2.58 4.70
N LEU A 48 -9.57 3.55 5.16
CA LEU A 48 -8.41 3.28 6.02
C LEU A 48 -8.85 2.74 7.38
N ILE A 49 -8.19 1.66 7.81
CA ILE A 49 -8.34 1.11 9.15
C ILE A 49 -7.72 2.06 10.19
N CYS A 50 -6.55 2.59 9.86
CA CYS A 50 -5.83 3.60 10.61
C CYS A 50 -5.10 4.54 9.65
N PRO A 51 -4.63 5.72 10.10
CA PRO A 51 -3.74 6.56 9.31
C PRO A 51 -2.54 5.77 8.78
N VAL A 52 -1.97 6.24 7.66
CA VAL A 52 -0.83 5.56 7.01
C VAL A 52 0.28 5.30 8.03
N VAL A 53 0.65 4.03 8.19
CA VAL A 53 1.61 3.59 9.20
C VAL A 53 3.03 3.80 8.66
N THR A 54 3.82 4.60 9.36
CA THR A 54 5.22 4.86 9.01
C THR A 54 6.22 4.22 9.98
N ASP A 55 5.77 3.86 11.20
CA ASP A 55 6.61 3.20 12.18
C ASP A 55 6.61 1.67 11.99
N GLY A 56 7.78 1.04 12.11
CA GLY A 56 7.95 -0.39 11.88
C GLY A 56 7.34 -1.25 12.98
N ASN A 57 7.40 -0.82 14.25
CA ASN A 57 6.82 -1.56 15.37
C ASN A 57 5.30 -1.48 15.34
N GLU A 58 4.77 -0.30 15.02
CA GLU A 58 3.35 -0.11 14.78
C GLU A 58 2.87 -0.97 13.61
N ALA A 59 3.62 -1.03 12.50
CA ALA A 59 3.28 -1.89 11.38
C ALA A 59 3.26 -3.38 11.78
N ALA A 60 4.20 -3.82 12.61
CA ALA A 60 4.21 -5.17 13.18
C ALA A 60 2.98 -5.44 14.03
N HIS A 61 2.67 -4.54 14.95
CA HIS A 61 1.49 -4.66 15.81
C HIS A 61 0.18 -4.74 15.02
N ARG A 62 0.04 -3.93 13.96
CA ARG A 62 -1.14 -3.96 13.08
C ARG A 62 -1.25 -5.25 12.28
N LEU A 63 -0.13 -5.82 11.84
CA LEU A 63 -0.11 -7.10 11.13
C LEU A 63 -0.42 -8.28 12.04
N ASP A 64 0.04 -8.24 13.30
CA ASP A 64 -0.31 -9.25 14.30
C ASP A 64 -1.81 -9.17 14.63
N GLY A 65 -2.38 -7.98 14.79
CA GLY A 65 -3.84 -7.83 14.96
C GLY A 65 -4.65 -8.31 13.75
N LEU A 66 -4.09 -8.25 12.53
CA LEU A 66 -4.71 -8.86 11.35
C LEU A 66 -4.63 -10.39 11.36
N LEU A 67 -3.62 -10.97 11.99
CA LEU A 67 -3.53 -12.42 12.18
C LEU A 67 -4.64 -12.89 13.14
N ASP A 68 -4.86 -12.17 14.24
CA ASP A 68 -5.95 -12.47 15.17
C ASP A 68 -7.32 -12.32 14.48
N GLU A 69 -7.52 -11.26 13.69
CA GLU A 69 -8.75 -11.08 12.90
C GLU A 69 -8.92 -12.19 11.85
N MET A 70 -7.84 -12.67 11.23
CA MET A 70 -7.88 -13.81 10.32
C MET A 70 -8.38 -15.07 11.04
N GLU A 71 -7.86 -15.37 12.22
CA GLU A 71 -8.26 -16.55 13.00
C GLU A 71 -9.72 -16.44 13.46
N ARG A 72 -10.15 -15.28 13.95
CA ARG A 72 -11.56 -15.02 14.29
C ARG A 72 -12.49 -15.21 13.09
N ARG A 73 -12.08 -14.75 11.91
CA ARG A 73 -12.86 -14.89 10.66
C ARG A 73 -12.94 -16.33 10.19
N ASP A 74 -11.84 -17.06 10.26
CA ASP A 74 -11.80 -18.49 9.93
C ASP A 74 -12.78 -19.27 10.83
N GLU A 75 -12.83 -18.97 12.13
CA GLU A 75 -13.77 -19.58 13.08
C GLU A 75 -15.24 -19.19 12.81
N ALA A 76 -15.49 -17.93 12.45
CA ALA A 76 -16.83 -17.41 12.18
C ALA A 76 -17.35 -17.71 10.77
N GLY A 77 -16.49 -18.19 9.86
CA GLY A 77 -16.82 -18.34 8.43
C GLY A 77 -17.05 -17.01 7.71
N GLU A 78 -16.39 -15.94 8.15
CA GLU A 78 -16.55 -14.58 7.64
C GLU A 78 -15.40 -14.19 6.69
N CYS A 79 -15.70 -13.40 5.65
CA CYS A 79 -14.66 -12.87 4.75
C CYS A 79 -14.82 -11.38 4.43
N GLU A 80 -15.82 -10.71 5.04
CA GLU A 80 -16.12 -9.32 4.80
C GLU A 80 -16.05 -8.46 6.08
N PRO A 81 -15.68 -7.17 5.98
CA PRO A 81 -15.18 -6.50 4.78
C PRO A 81 -13.82 -7.08 4.35
N ARG A 82 -13.54 -7.12 3.05
CA ARG A 82 -12.22 -7.52 2.57
C ARG A 82 -11.18 -6.53 3.07
N ILE A 83 -10.03 -7.03 3.50
CA ILE A 83 -8.92 -6.19 3.96
C ILE A 83 -7.78 -6.33 2.97
N ILE A 84 -7.31 -5.21 2.42
CA ILE A 84 -6.12 -5.20 1.57
C ILE A 84 -5.02 -4.40 2.27
N VAL A 85 -3.89 -5.06 2.51
CA VAL A 85 -2.71 -4.47 3.11
C VAL A 85 -1.70 -4.12 2.02
N PHE A 86 -1.32 -2.85 1.95
CA PHE A 86 -0.25 -2.39 1.07
C PHE A 86 1.01 -2.12 1.89
N VAL A 87 2.13 -2.71 1.48
CA VAL A 87 3.45 -2.50 2.08
C VAL A 87 4.39 -1.95 1.00
N ASP A 88 4.82 -0.69 1.10
CA ASP A 88 5.68 -0.05 0.06
C ASP A 88 7.09 -0.65 0.00
N GLU A 89 7.68 -0.95 1.16
CA GLU A 89 8.98 -1.62 1.25
C GLU A 89 8.94 -2.71 2.32
N MET A 90 8.63 -3.93 1.89
CA MET A 90 8.58 -5.09 2.77
C MET A 90 9.95 -5.42 3.39
N ALA A 91 11.04 -5.10 2.71
CA ALA A 91 12.40 -5.31 3.22
C ALA A 91 12.65 -4.54 4.52
N ASP A 92 12.25 -3.27 4.57
CA ASP A 92 12.45 -2.42 5.75
C ASP A 92 11.66 -2.98 6.95
N LEU A 93 10.45 -3.48 6.70
CA LEU A 93 9.62 -4.10 7.73
C LEU A 93 10.25 -5.38 8.30
N MET A 94 10.82 -6.22 7.43
CA MET A 94 11.50 -7.46 7.86
C MET A 94 12.76 -7.20 8.67
N MET A 95 13.43 -6.07 8.43
CA MET A 95 14.64 -5.69 9.15
C MET A 95 14.35 -5.20 10.58
N VAL A 96 13.17 -4.62 10.84
CA VAL A 96 12.81 -4.09 12.16
C VAL A 96 12.47 -5.19 13.16
N SER A 97 11.65 -6.18 12.75
CA SER A 97 11.07 -7.16 13.69
C SER A 97 11.52 -8.61 13.45
N GLY A 98 12.48 -8.81 12.53
CA GLY A 98 13.17 -10.08 12.33
C GLY A 98 12.26 -11.28 12.02
N LYS A 99 12.45 -12.39 12.74
CA LYS A 99 11.80 -13.69 12.46
C LYS A 99 10.28 -13.67 12.67
N GLN A 100 9.78 -12.92 13.63
CA GLN A 100 8.34 -12.86 13.94
C GLN A 100 7.55 -12.30 12.74
N MET A 101 8.03 -11.19 12.16
CA MET A 101 7.39 -10.57 11.00
C MET A 101 7.30 -11.51 9.80
N VAL A 102 8.36 -12.27 9.54
CA VAL A 102 8.38 -13.28 8.47
C VAL A 102 7.26 -14.30 8.70
N GLN A 103 7.06 -14.76 9.94
CA GLN A 103 6.02 -15.72 10.28
C GLN A 103 4.61 -15.13 10.13
N THR A 104 4.37 -13.93 10.64
CA THR A 104 3.07 -13.23 10.50
C THR A 104 2.70 -13.05 9.04
N VAL A 105 3.61 -12.51 8.22
CA VAL A 105 3.36 -12.33 6.78
C VAL A 105 3.18 -13.67 6.06
N THR A 106 3.95 -14.70 6.42
CA THR A 106 3.79 -16.04 5.84
C THR A 106 2.38 -16.59 6.11
N ARG A 107 1.91 -16.52 7.36
CA ARG A 107 0.58 -17.01 7.74
C ARG A 107 -0.53 -16.25 7.02
N LEU A 108 -0.46 -14.92 7.01
CA LEU A 108 -1.41 -14.07 6.30
C LEU A 108 -1.44 -14.37 4.80
N ALA A 109 -0.28 -14.56 4.17
CA ALA A 109 -0.23 -14.86 2.74
C ALA A 109 -0.76 -16.26 2.38
N GLN A 110 -0.63 -17.23 3.30
CA GLN A 110 -1.09 -18.61 3.09
C GLN A 110 -2.60 -18.77 3.35
N ARG A 111 -3.10 -18.18 4.43
CA ARG A 111 -4.47 -18.42 4.92
C ARG A 111 -5.42 -17.23 4.71
N GLY A 112 -4.88 -16.02 4.55
CA GLY A 112 -5.67 -14.80 4.49
C GLY A 112 -6.71 -14.77 3.37
N ARG A 113 -6.51 -15.51 2.27
CA ARG A 113 -7.48 -15.58 1.17
C ARG A 113 -8.88 -15.99 1.63
N GLU A 114 -8.98 -16.95 2.55
CA GLU A 114 -10.26 -17.49 3.04
C GLU A 114 -10.96 -16.49 3.96
N ALA A 115 -10.18 -15.82 4.81
CA ALA A 115 -10.64 -14.72 5.66
C ALA A 115 -10.88 -13.38 4.92
N GLY A 116 -10.67 -13.32 3.60
CA GLY A 116 -10.80 -12.09 2.82
C GLY A 116 -9.72 -11.03 3.10
N ILE A 117 -8.53 -11.46 3.55
CA ILE A 117 -7.36 -10.64 3.81
C ILE A 117 -6.32 -10.86 2.70
N HIS A 118 -5.89 -9.78 2.05
CA HIS A 118 -4.96 -9.82 0.92
C HIS A 118 -3.77 -8.91 1.14
N LEU A 119 -2.59 -9.37 0.71
CA LEU A 119 -1.33 -8.63 0.83
C LEU A 119 -0.84 -8.15 -0.54
N VAL A 120 -0.48 -6.87 -0.61
CA VAL A 120 0.27 -6.26 -1.72
C VAL A 120 1.58 -5.75 -1.17
N ALA A 121 2.65 -6.51 -1.40
CA ALA A 121 3.99 -6.18 -0.92
C ALA A 121 4.88 -5.71 -2.07
N SER A 122 5.51 -4.55 -1.88
CA SER A 122 6.50 -3.98 -2.79
C SER A 122 7.90 -4.07 -2.18
N THR A 123 8.90 -4.15 -3.05
CA THR A 123 10.30 -4.04 -2.64
C THR A 123 11.18 -3.44 -3.74
N GLN A 124 12.15 -2.62 -3.32
CA GLN A 124 13.19 -2.06 -4.18
C GLN A 124 14.42 -2.96 -4.28
N LYS A 125 14.64 -3.82 -3.27
CA LYS A 125 15.80 -4.71 -3.16
C LYS A 125 15.34 -6.16 -3.33
N PRO A 126 15.22 -6.68 -4.57
CA PRO A 126 14.81 -8.06 -4.80
C PRO A 126 15.95 -9.02 -4.48
N THR A 127 16.43 -9.05 -3.24
CA THR A 127 17.48 -9.97 -2.81
C THR A 127 16.87 -11.29 -2.34
N ALA A 128 17.53 -12.40 -2.66
CA ALA A 128 17.07 -13.73 -2.25
C ALA A 128 16.94 -13.89 -0.73
N ALA A 129 17.71 -13.12 0.06
CA ALA A 129 17.65 -13.14 1.51
C ALA A 129 16.32 -12.60 2.09
N ILE A 130 15.74 -11.58 1.46
CA ILE A 130 14.48 -10.96 1.92
C ILE A 130 13.28 -11.57 1.19
N VAL A 131 13.46 -11.88 -0.10
CA VAL A 131 12.37 -12.22 -1.02
C VAL A 131 12.30 -13.71 -1.33
N GLY A 132 13.41 -14.45 -1.24
CA GLY A 132 13.58 -15.76 -1.90
C GLY A 132 12.56 -16.81 -1.47
N GLY A 133 12.59 -17.25 -0.21
CA GLY A 133 11.69 -18.31 0.26
C GLY A 133 10.22 -17.86 0.29
N LEU A 134 9.97 -16.71 0.92
CA LEU A 134 8.63 -16.19 1.20
C LEU A 134 7.89 -15.72 -0.07
N ALA A 135 8.55 -15.00 -0.98
CA ALA A 135 7.92 -14.53 -2.20
C ALA A 135 7.71 -15.65 -3.22
N LYS A 136 8.56 -16.69 -3.20
CA LYS A 136 8.38 -17.83 -4.10
C LYS A 136 7.17 -18.67 -3.72
N SER A 137 6.97 -18.96 -2.44
CA SER A 137 5.90 -19.85 -1.96
C SER A 137 4.57 -19.15 -1.76
N ASN A 138 4.56 -17.86 -1.38
CA ASN A 138 3.33 -17.20 -0.92
C ASN A 138 2.84 -16.04 -1.80
N PHE A 139 3.61 -15.63 -2.82
CA PHE A 139 3.23 -14.55 -3.75
C PHE A 139 3.22 -15.07 -5.20
N PRO A 140 2.13 -15.75 -5.62
CA PRO A 140 2.03 -16.40 -6.94
C PRO A 140 1.79 -15.41 -8.09
N ALA A 141 1.29 -14.22 -7.80
CA ALA A 141 1.12 -13.13 -8.76
C ALA A 141 2.16 -12.04 -8.46
N ARG A 142 2.98 -11.68 -9.47
CA ARG A 142 4.09 -10.73 -9.30
C ARG A 142 4.02 -9.63 -10.35
N LEU A 143 4.14 -8.39 -9.90
CA LEU A 143 4.30 -7.22 -10.77
C LEU A 143 5.78 -6.80 -10.75
N VAL A 144 6.48 -7.07 -11.83
CA VAL A 144 7.93 -6.89 -11.95
C VAL A 144 8.21 -5.68 -12.83
N GLY A 145 8.62 -4.57 -12.20
CA GLY A 145 9.12 -3.41 -12.92
C GLY A 145 10.59 -3.56 -13.30
N SER A 146 11.15 -2.56 -13.99
CA SER A 146 12.56 -2.53 -14.37
C SER A 146 13.51 -2.86 -13.21
N VAL A 147 14.55 -3.64 -13.50
CA VAL A 147 15.58 -4.12 -12.56
C VAL A 147 16.97 -4.01 -13.19
N ALA A 148 18.02 -4.07 -12.37
CA ALA A 148 19.38 -3.79 -12.83
C ALA A 148 20.02 -4.95 -13.61
N SER A 149 19.63 -6.20 -13.31
CA SER A 149 20.27 -7.39 -13.88
C SER A 149 19.27 -8.50 -14.19
N ALA A 150 19.67 -9.44 -15.06
CA ALA A 150 18.89 -10.64 -15.35
C ALA A 150 18.72 -11.54 -14.12
N ASP A 151 19.66 -11.52 -13.18
CA ASP A 151 19.55 -12.24 -11.91
C ASP A 151 18.49 -11.61 -11.00
N ASP A 152 18.46 -10.27 -10.89
CA ASP A 152 17.39 -9.57 -10.18
C ASP A 152 16.03 -9.82 -10.84
N ALA A 153 15.99 -9.88 -12.17
CA ALA A 153 14.79 -10.21 -12.94
C ALA A 153 14.28 -11.62 -12.61
N ARG A 154 15.19 -12.59 -12.51
CA ARG A 154 14.88 -13.97 -12.13
C ARG A 154 14.38 -14.05 -10.69
N ILE A 155 15.00 -13.34 -9.74
CA ILE A 155 14.55 -13.34 -8.34
C ILE A 155 13.17 -12.67 -8.22
N ALA A 156 12.98 -11.52 -8.83
CA ALA A 156 11.74 -10.75 -8.74
C ALA A 156 10.57 -11.41 -9.49
N ALA A 157 10.81 -12.00 -10.67
CA ALA A 157 9.79 -12.71 -11.44
C ALA A 157 9.58 -14.14 -10.93
N GLY A 158 10.59 -14.73 -10.28
CA GLY A 158 10.65 -16.15 -9.90
C GLY A 158 10.67 -17.13 -11.08
N VAL A 159 10.88 -16.61 -12.29
CA VAL A 159 11.11 -17.38 -13.52
C VAL A 159 12.31 -16.79 -14.25
N ALA A 160 13.12 -17.66 -14.85
CA ALA A 160 14.25 -17.22 -15.67
C ALA A 160 13.76 -16.64 -17.01
N GLY A 161 14.55 -15.74 -17.60
CA GLY A 161 14.25 -15.18 -18.92
C GLY A 161 13.00 -14.29 -18.97
N SER A 162 12.61 -13.68 -17.85
CA SER A 162 11.46 -12.76 -17.83
C SER A 162 11.69 -11.49 -18.66
N GLY A 163 12.95 -11.08 -18.83
CA GLY A 163 13.32 -9.87 -19.56
C GLY A 163 13.05 -8.57 -18.80
N ALA A 164 12.82 -8.64 -17.48
CA ALA A 164 12.52 -7.47 -16.66
C ALA A 164 13.67 -6.44 -16.64
N GLU A 165 14.91 -6.88 -16.85
CA GLU A 165 16.11 -6.03 -16.97
C GLU A 165 16.10 -5.15 -18.23
N ARG A 166 15.21 -5.44 -19.19
CA ARG A 166 15.04 -4.69 -20.45
C ARG A 166 13.86 -3.74 -20.43
N LEU A 167 13.13 -3.66 -19.32
CA LEU A 167 12.01 -2.75 -19.18
C LEU A 167 12.49 -1.30 -19.12
N THR A 168 11.70 -0.42 -19.71
CA THR A 168 12.03 1.01 -19.84
C THR A 168 11.85 1.81 -18.54
N GLY A 169 11.29 1.19 -17.50
CA GLY A 169 10.97 1.85 -16.23
C GLY A 169 9.70 2.69 -16.33
N ARG A 170 9.51 3.65 -15.41
CA ARG A 170 8.41 4.64 -15.44
C ARG A 170 7.02 4.04 -15.71
N GLY A 171 6.69 2.91 -15.08
CA GLY A 171 5.39 2.27 -15.26
C GLY A 171 5.38 1.09 -16.23
N ASP A 172 6.50 0.73 -16.85
CA ASP A 172 6.62 -0.49 -17.66
C ASP A 172 6.87 -1.70 -16.75
N PHE A 173 5.90 -2.62 -16.70
CA PHE A 173 5.87 -3.77 -15.81
C PHE A 173 5.60 -5.08 -16.56
N LEU A 174 6.05 -6.19 -15.97
CA LEU A 174 5.62 -7.53 -16.30
C LEU A 174 4.74 -8.06 -15.19
N LEU A 175 3.54 -8.52 -15.53
CA LEU A 175 2.72 -9.37 -14.68
C LEU A 175 3.13 -10.82 -14.91
N VAL A 176 3.55 -11.49 -13.84
CA VAL A 176 3.92 -12.90 -13.82
C VAL A 176 2.93 -13.66 -12.93
N VAL A 177 2.17 -14.57 -13.50
CA VAL A 177 1.19 -15.41 -12.78
C VAL A 177 1.32 -16.84 -13.28
N LYS A 178 1.62 -17.78 -12.39
CA LYS A 178 1.79 -19.21 -12.73
C LYS A 178 2.74 -19.42 -13.93
N GLY A 179 3.81 -18.62 -14.01
CA GLY A 179 4.80 -18.65 -15.09
C GLY A 179 4.39 -17.95 -16.39
N GLN A 180 3.14 -17.53 -16.53
CA GLN A 180 2.70 -16.71 -17.67
C GLN A 180 3.15 -15.27 -17.46
N ILE A 181 3.73 -14.67 -18.50
CA ILE A 181 4.26 -13.31 -18.47
C ILE A 181 3.41 -12.42 -19.39
N GLN A 182 2.87 -11.35 -18.85
CA GLN A 182 2.16 -10.33 -19.60
C GLN A 182 2.79 -8.96 -19.34
N ARG A 183 3.23 -8.27 -20.39
CA ARG A 183 3.73 -6.90 -20.27
C ARG A 183 2.55 -5.92 -20.16
N LEU A 184 2.66 -4.94 -19.28
CA LEU A 184 1.66 -3.90 -19.06
C LEU A 184 2.31 -2.55 -18.77
N GLN A 185 1.57 -1.49 -19.07
CA GLN A 185 1.94 -0.12 -18.70
C GLN A 185 1.02 0.34 -17.56
N ALA A 186 1.61 0.67 -16.43
CA ALA A 186 0.91 1.20 -15.28
C ALA A 186 0.29 2.56 -15.62
N ALA A 187 -0.94 2.77 -15.16
CA ALA A 187 -1.53 4.09 -15.13
C ALA A 187 -0.74 4.99 -14.18
N TYR A 188 -0.69 6.28 -14.50
CA TYR A 188 -0.17 7.31 -13.63
C TYR A 188 -1.34 8.16 -13.15
N VAL A 189 -1.35 8.49 -11.86
CA VAL A 189 -2.31 9.40 -11.26
C VAL A 189 -1.52 10.51 -10.59
N ALA A 190 -1.79 11.76 -10.96
CA ALA A 190 -1.09 12.88 -10.39
C ALA A 190 -1.47 13.07 -8.91
N PRO A 191 -0.56 13.56 -8.05
CA PRO A 191 -0.86 13.81 -6.63
C PRO A 191 -2.13 14.64 -6.40
N ALA A 192 -2.34 15.68 -7.20
CA ALA A 192 -3.54 16.52 -7.13
C ALA A 192 -4.84 15.75 -7.43
N GLU A 193 -4.80 14.79 -8.36
CA GLU A 193 -5.97 13.94 -8.66
C GLU A 193 -6.29 13.01 -7.49
N VAL A 194 -5.26 12.50 -6.81
CA VAL A 194 -5.43 11.71 -5.57
C VAL A 194 -6.10 12.56 -4.49
N GLU A 195 -5.59 13.76 -4.21
CA GLU A 195 -6.14 14.65 -3.18
C GLU A 195 -7.62 15.01 -3.42
N VAL A 196 -7.97 15.30 -4.68
CA VAL A 196 -9.36 15.57 -5.08
C VAL A 196 -10.23 14.35 -4.81
N ALA A 197 -9.81 13.17 -5.24
CA ALA A 197 -10.58 11.94 -5.08
C ALA A 197 -10.74 11.55 -3.59
N VAL A 198 -9.68 11.67 -2.80
CA VAL A 198 -9.72 11.43 -1.35
C VAL A 198 -10.70 12.38 -0.67
N THR A 199 -10.66 13.67 -1.03
CA THR A 199 -11.60 14.67 -0.49
C THR A 199 -13.04 14.36 -0.87
N GLN A 200 -13.29 13.95 -2.11
CA GLN A 200 -14.63 13.56 -2.58
C GLN A 200 -15.16 12.34 -1.83
N LEU A 201 -14.36 11.27 -1.72
CA LEU A 201 -14.73 10.05 -0.99
C LEU A 201 -14.96 10.32 0.49
N ALA A 202 -14.10 11.13 1.12
CA ALA A 202 -14.27 11.54 2.52
C ALA A 202 -15.59 12.28 2.73
N ARG A 203 -15.99 13.16 1.81
CA ARG A 203 -17.29 13.85 1.88
C ARG A 203 -18.46 12.90 1.65
N GLN A 204 -18.35 11.99 0.69
CA GLN A 204 -19.40 11.04 0.35
C GLN A 204 -19.73 10.10 1.51
N PHE A 205 -18.71 9.64 2.23
CA PHE A 205 -18.87 8.69 3.34
C PHE A 205 -18.78 9.33 4.73
N ARG A 206 -18.69 10.66 4.82
CA ARG A 206 -18.88 11.37 6.09
C ARG A 206 -20.29 11.07 6.58
N ARG A 207 -20.39 10.47 7.77
CA ARG A 207 -21.64 10.48 8.53
C ARG A 207 -22.05 11.95 8.73
N PRO A 208 -23.30 12.36 8.46
CA PRO A 208 -23.78 13.65 8.87
C PRO A 208 -23.60 13.79 10.38
N ALA A 209 -22.76 14.74 10.80
CA ALA A 209 -22.65 15.12 12.19
C ALA A 209 -23.91 15.93 12.52
N GLY A 210 -24.90 15.29 13.15
CA GLY A 210 -26.14 15.93 13.57
C GLY A 210 -27.33 15.69 12.64
N GLY A 211 -27.95 14.52 12.77
CA GLY A 211 -29.38 14.37 12.51
C GLY A 211 -30.10 14.40 13.85
N GLU A 212 -30.64 15.56 14.24
CA GLU A 212 -31.71 15.58 15.22
C GLU A 212 -32.78 14.58 14.77
N ARG A 213 -33.16 13.67 15.68
CA ARG A 213 -34.27 12.75 15.46
C ARG A 213 -35.57 13.56 15.42
N ALA A 214 -35.96 14.01 14.23
CA ALA A 214 -37.32 14.47 13.99
C ALA A 214 -38.25 13.25 13.85
N GLY A 215 -38.82 12.82 14.98
CA GLY A 215 -40.15 12.20 15.11
C GLY A 215 -40.35 10.75 14.63
N ALA A 216 -40.43 9.80 15.58
CA ALA A 216 -41.35 8.64 15.64
C ALA A 216 -40.94 7.69 16.80
N PRO A 217 -41.86 6.88 17.36
CA PRO A 217 -42.05 6.77 18.81
C PRO A 217 -41.14 5.75 19.51
N ARG A 218 -40.98 5.96 20.81
CA ARG A 218 -40.26 5.08 21.74
C ARG A 218 -40.95 3.72 21.85
N SER A 219 -40.19 2.65 21.68
CA SER A 219 -40.29 1.44 22.51
C SER A 219 -38.98 0.64 22.43
N ASP A 220 -38.30 0.59 23.57
CA ASP A 220 -37.46 -0.46 24.15
C ASP A 220 -36.47 -1.25 23.29
N GLY A 221 -35.22 -1.27 23.75
CA GLY A 221 -34.23 -2.27 23.36
C GLY A 221 -32.85 -1.68 23.10
N ASN A 222 -32.02 -1.69 24.13
CA ASN A 222 -30.59 -1.39 24.14
C ASN A 222 -29.84 -1.99 22.92
N GLN A 223 -29.28 -1.15 22.05
CA GLN A 223 -28.11 -1.51 21.23
C GLN A 223 -27.18 -0.29 21.08
N PRO A 224 -25.96 -0.32 21.67
CA PRO A 224 -24.94 0.65 21.32
C PRO A 224 -24.47 0.39 19.89
N THR A 225 -24.30 1.46 19.10
CA THR A 225 -23.74 1.37 17.75
C THR A 225 -22.23 1.07 17.88
N LEU A 226 -21.89 -0.22 17.89
CA LEU A 226 -20.52 -0.71 18.00
C LEU A 226 -19.72 -0.31 16.75
N ALA A 227 -18.54 0.29 16.95
CA ALA A 227 -17.47 0.17 15.96
C ALA A 227 -17.27 -1.32 15.66
N ARG A 228 -17.09 -1.70 14.38
CA ARG A 228 -16.94 -3.13 14.03
C ARG A 228 -15.70 -3.67 14.75
N PRO A 229 -15.72 -4.92 15.25
CA PRO A 229 -14.61 -5.50 16.01
C PRO A 229 -13.25 -5.35 15.31
N ALA A 230 -13.21 -5.49 13.98
CA ALA A 230 -12.02 -5.30 13.17
C ALA A 230 -11.41 -3.89 13.26
N ASP A 231 -12.24 -2.83 13.31
CA ASP A 231 -11.74 -1.46 13.44
C ASP A 231 -11.25 -1.16 14.86
N ALA A 232 -11.80 -1.82 15.88
CA ALA A 232 -11.39 -1.65 17.27
C ALA A 232 -10.11 -2.44 17.59
N ALA A 233 -10.02 -3.69 17.14
CA ALA A 233 -8.87 -4.56 17.36
C ALA A 233 -7.65 -4.12 16.55
N ILE A 234 -7.85 -3.67 15.30
CA ILE A 234 -6.76 -3.26 14.40
C ILE A 234 -6.53 -1.74 14.45
N GLY A 235 -7.39 -0.94 15.10
CA GLY A 235 -7.27 0.52 15.20
C GLY A 235 -6.88 1.07 16.57
N GLY A 236 -6.84 0.24 17.63
CA GLY A 236 -6.44 0.68 18.98
C GLY A 236 -5.01 1.22 19.01
N GLY A 237 -4.80 2.43 19.55
CA GLY A 237 -3.48 3.05 19.66
C GLY A 237 -2.70 2.55 20.88
N LEU A 238 -1.36 2.49 20.75
CA LEU A 238 -0.44 2.31 21.87
C LEU A 238 -0.68 3.43 22.90
N ALA A 239 -1.05 3.06 24.13
CA ALA A 239 -1.03 3.99 25.26
C ALA A 239 0.41 4.50 25.45
N GLN A 240 0.59 5.81 25.35
CA GLN A 240 1.88 6.46 25.60
C GLN A 240 2.27 6.24 27.07
N ALA A 241 3.33 5.47 27.30
CA ALA A 241 4.03 5.49 28.58
C ALA A 241 4.93 6.74 28.63
N THR A 242 4.71 7.58 29.64
CA THR A 242 5.51 8.78 29.95
C THR A 242 6.93 8.43 30.39
N PRO A 243 7.95 9.28 30.13
CA PRO A 243 9.33 8.98 30.48
C PRO A 243 9.68 9.43 31.90
N GLU A 244 10.45 8.61 32.63
CA GLU A 244 11.17 9.02 33.85
C GLU A 244 12.68 9.06 33.62
N ASN A 245 13.29 10.07 34.24
CA ASN A 245 14.66 10.55 34.17
C ASN A 245 15.75 9.49 34.49
N SER A 246 16.93 9.63 33.88
CA SER A 246 18.13 10.23 34.52
C SER A 246 19.47 9.74 33.92
N HIS A 247 20.44 10.67 33.93
CA HIS A 247 21.90 10.51 33.84
C HIS A 247 22.61 10.74 32.49
N GLU A 248 22.98 12.00 32.31
CA GLU A 248 24.27 12.47 31.76
C GLU A 248 25.47 11.85 32.53
N PRO A 249 26.66 11.69 31.91
CA PRO A 249 27.54 12.87 31.75
C PRO A 249 28.46 12.92 30.50
N ALA A 250 28.86 14.17 30.19
CA ALA A 250 30.18 14.66 29.76
C ALA A 250 30.83 14.25 28.41
N HIS A 251 30.90 15.27 27.54
CA HIS A 251 31.86 15.65 26.48
C HIS A 251 33.34 15.23 26.68
N PRO A 252 34.18 15.13 25.60
CA PRO A 252 34.60 16.30 24.82
C PRO A 252 34.77 16.19 23.30
N ALA A 253 34.76 17.42 22.75
CA ALA A 253 35.09 17.95 21.42
C ALA A 253 36.07 17.19 20.51
N SER A 254 35.75 17.22 19.21
CA SER A 254 36.71 17.61 18.16
C SER A 254 35.97 18.10 16.91
N GLU A 255 36.27 19.34 16.55
CA GLU A 255 35.95 20.01 15.29
C GLU A 255 36.51 19.24 14.09
N VAL A 256 35.75 19.13 12.99
CA VAL A 256 36.27 19.30 11.62
C VAL A 256 35.15 19.87 10.75
N ASP A 257 35.43 21.08 10.27
CA ASP A 257 34.76 21.87 9.25
C ASP A 257 34.93 21.21 7.87
N ASP A 258 33.86 21.09 7.07
CA ASP A 258 34.00 20.94 5.62
C ASP A 258 32.69 21.30 4.89
N GLN A 259 32.62 22.56 4.46
CA GLN A 259 31.72 23.05 3.41
C GLN A 259 32.16 22.49 2.04
N PRO A 260 31.25 21.99 1.20
CA PRO A 260 31.57 21.73 -0.20
C PRO A 260 31.52 23.04 -1.02
N PRO A 261 32.41 23.25 -2.00
CA PRO A 261 32.41 24.47 -2.78
C PRO A 261 31.32 24.44 -3.87
N ALA A 262 30.71 25.61 -4.04
CA ALA A 262 29.89 25.96 -5.19
C ALA A 262 30.75 26.04 -6.47
N VAL A 263 30.25 25.50 -7.59
CA VAL A 263 30.74 25.83 -8.93
C VAL A 263 29.56 26.24 -9.81
N ALA A 264 29.79 27.36 -10.49
CA ALA A 264 28.87 28.17 -11.24
C ALA A 264 28.48 27.60 -12.62
N ALA A 265 27.47 28.24 -13.17
CA ALA A 265 26.73 27.94 -14.38
C ALA A 265 27.47 28.21 -15.70
N THR A 266 27.16 27.39 -16.69
CA THR A 266 27.07 27.67 -18.14
C THR A 266 26.25 26.50 -18.71
N GLY A 267 25.16 26.59 -19.46
CA GLY A 267 24.65 27.56 -20.41
C GLY A 267 23.96 26.72 -21.49
N GLY A 268 22.67 26.93 -21.78
CA GLY A 268 21.99 26.13 -22.82
C GLY A 268 20.46 26.05 -22.72
N ASN A 269 19.78 27.20 -22.66
CA ASN A 269 18.32 27.26 -22.82
C ASN A 269 17.95 27.10 -24.31
N ALA A 270 17.60 25.88 -24.72
CA ALA A 270 16.88 25.64 -25.96
C ALA A 270 15.39 25.48 -25.67
N ARG A 271 14.62 26.44 -26.17
CA ARG A 271 13.16 26.50 -26.19
C ARG A 271 12.57 25.23 -26.83
N PHE A 272 11.67 24.55 -26.14
CA PHE A 272 10.54 23.86 -26.78
C PHE A 272 9.25 24.24 -26.05
N SER A 273 8.64 25.32 -26.54
CA SER A 273 7.25 25.65 -26.33
C SER A 273 6.42 24.71 -27.21
N ALA A 274 5.71 23.77 -26.60
CA ALA A 274 4.55 23.14 -27.20
C ALA A 274 3.46 23.03 -26.13
N ALA A 275 2.58 24.03 -26.14
CA ALA A 275 1.33 24.01 -25.40
C ALA A 275 0.48 22.82 -25.86
N VAL A 276 0.42 21.77 -25.03
CA VAL A 276 -0.63 20.75 -25.15
C VAL A 276 -1.77 21.21 -24.26
N LYS A 277 -2.78 21.76 -24.93
CA LYS A 277 -4.07 22.18 -24.41
C LYS A 277 -4.69 21.04 -23.61
N ALA A 278 -4.89 21.22 -22.31
CA ALA A 278 -5.65 20.30 -21.47
C ALA A 278 -7.08 20.18 -22.01
N PRO A 279 -7.62 18.97 -22.25
CA PRO A 279 -9.05 18.83 -22.48
C PRO A 279 -9.79 18.87 -21.16
N ALA A 280 -10.98 19.47 -21.21
CA ALA A 280 -11.89 19.70 -20.11
C ALA A 280 -12.23 18.42 -19.34
N SER A 281 -12.50 18.63 -18.05
CA SER A 281 -13.08 17.68 -17.10
C SER A 281 -14.32 16.99 -17.66
N ASP A 282 -14.26 15.69 -17.86
CA ASP A 282 -15.43 14.80 -17.98
C ASP A 282 -15.02 13.35 -17.69
N GLY A 283 -15.96 12.54 -17.19
CA GLY A 283 -15.81 11.21 -16.54
C GLY A 283 -15.09 10.07 -17.29
N ALA A 284 -14.22 10.35 -18.25
CA ALA A 284 -13.43 9.38 -19.00
C ALA A 284 -12.19 8.84 -18.23
N THR A 285 -11.58 9.64 -17.35
CA THR A 285 -10.38 9.22 -16.59
C THR A 285 -10.70 8.11 -15.59
N ALA A 286 -11.86 8.20 -14.93
CA ALA A 286 -12.39 7.13 -14.09
C ALA A 286 -12.60 5.84 -14.92
N SER A 287 -13.14 5.94 -16.14
CA SER A 287 -13.40 4.79 -17.02
C SER A 287 -12.15 4.03 -17.46
N PHE A 288 -10.99 4.68 -17.58
CA PHE A 288 -9.75 4.03 -18.05
C PHE A 288 -9.02 3.31 -16.91
N VAL A 289 -8.84 3.96 -15.76
CA VAL A 289 -8.22 3.39 -14.56
C VAL A 289 -9.05 2.23 -14.02
N THR A 290 -10.38 2.39 -14.01
CA THR A 290 -11.34 1.33 -13.64
C THR A 290 -11.29 0.14 -14.59
N ARG A 291 -11.06 0.32 -15.90
CA ARG A 291 -11.00 -0.80 -16.87
C ARG A 291 -9.72 -1.64 -16.74
N GLN A 292 -8.56 -1.01 -16.61
CA GLN A 292 -7.28 -1.70 -16.45
C GLN A 292 -7.19 -2.45 -15.11
N ILE A 293 -7.70 -1.85 -14.03
CA ILE A 293 -7.62 -2.45 -12.69
C ILE A 293 -8.75 -3.46 -12.44
N ASN A 294 -9.95 -3.27 -13.01
CA ASN A 294 -10.94 -4.35 -13.02
C ASN A 294 -10.51 -5.53 -13.88
N ALA A 295 -9.73 -5.32 -14.95
CA ALA A 295 -9.11 -6.44 -15.66
C ALA A 295 -8.11 -7.18 -14.75
N TYR A 296 -7.31 -6.45 -13.97
CA TYR A 296 -6.38 -7.01 -12.99
C TYR A 296 -7.09 -7.77 -11.85
N LEU A 297 -8.14 -7.20 -11.26
CA LEU A 297 -8.94 -7.85 -10.20
C LEU A 297 -9.75 -9.04 -10.73
N ARG A 298 -10.31 -8.96 -11.95
CA ARG A 298 -10.96 -10.11 -12.61
C ARG A 298 -9.97 -11.23 -12.93
N LEU A 299 -8.72 -10.91 -13.21
CA LEU A 299 -7.66 -11.91 -13.40
C LEU A 299 -7.34 -12.62 -12.08
N ILE A 300 -7.27 -11.88 -10.97
CA ILE A 300 -7.07 -12.45 -9.63
C ILE A 300 -8.29 -13.28 -9.19
N SER A 301 -9.51 -12.82 -9.48
CA SER A 301 -10.74 -13.50 -9.04
C SER A 301 -11.10 -14.72 -9.89
N ARG A 302 -10.80 -14.74 -11.20
CA ARG A 302 -11.08 -15.90 -12.09
C ARG A 302 -10.07 -17.05 -11.96
N GLN A 303 -8.91 -16.81 -11.36
CA GLN A 303 -7.84 -17.81 -11.21
C GLN A 303 -8.00 -18.71 -9.96
N GLY A 304 -9.08 -18.52 -9.18
CA GLY A 304 -9.37 -19.22 -7.93
C GLY A 304 -10.70 -19.96 -7.87
N SER A 305 -11.35 -20.17 -9.02
CA SER A 305 -12.52 -21.06 -9.21
C SER A 305 -12.12 -22.25 -10.08
#